data_AF-E3QP24-F1
#
_entry.id   AF-E3QP24-F1
#
_cell.length_a   1.000
_cell.length_b   1.000
_cell.length_c   1.000
_cell.angle_alpha   90.00
_cell.angle_beta   90.00
_cell.angle_gamma   90.00
#
_symmetry.space_group_name_H-M   'P 1'
#
loop_
_entity.id
_entity.type
_entity.pdbx_description
1 polymer ?
#
loop_
_entity_poly.entity_id
_entity_poly.type
_entity_poly.pdbx_seq_one_letter_code
_entity_poly.pdbx_strand_id
1 'polypeptide(L)'
;MRFWLTTELYVLTSTSRAELFLGRPKGVTEPEKKRKIISGTFINLFEKEAENTPNAGAVEWFLQGTLYPDVIESLSFKGPSATIKAHHNVAGLPDTLELKLIEPLRELFKDEVRSFGRELGIHDDLIMRHPFPGPGIAIRILGEVTPERMAIARAADNIFISMIKEAGIYDQMSQSYAGLDTNGAPFEFDFNLLKISTRIVNEVEGVSRVVYDNTSKPPGTIELE
;
A
#
# COMPACT_ATOMS: atom_id res chain seq x y z
N MET A 1 4.52 -37.44 -20.70
CA MET A 1 5.76 -36.64 -20.88
C MET A 1 5.71 -35.50 -19.86
N ARG A 2 6.35 -35.66 -18.70
CA ARG A 2 6.44 -34.61 -17.66
C ARG A 2 7.70 -33.81 -17.94
N PHE A 3 7.54 -32.61 -18.48
CA PHE A 3 8.62 -31.62 -18.51
C PHE A 3 8.66 -30.94 -17.15
N TRP A 4 9.63 -31.32 -16.32
CA TRP A 4 10.10 -30.48 -15.22
C TRP A 4 11.32 -29.74 -15.77
N LEU A 5 11.15 -28.48 -16.18
CA LEU A 5 12.28 -27.60 -16.47
C LEU A 5 12.78 -27.03 -15.13
N THR A 6 13.92 -27.59 -14.76
CA THR A 6 14.98 -27.16 -13.84
C THR A 6 15.14 -25.64 -13.63
N THR A 7 15.26 -25.27 -12.34
CA THR A 7 15.98 -24.09 -11.78
C THR A 7 15.69 -22.73 -12.43
N GLU A 8 14.60 -22.09 -12.02
CA GLU A 8 14.42 -20.66 -12.27
C GLU A 8 15.29 -19.85 -11.30
N LEU A 9 16.27 -19.12 -11.85
CA LEU A 9 17.04 -18.15 -11.12
C LEU A 9 16.18 -16.89 -10.94
N TYR A 10 15.40 -16.83 -9.87
CA TYR A 10 14.69 -15.59 -9.51
C TYR A 10 15.70 -14.57 -8.97
N VAL A 11 15.87 -13.46 -9.68
CA VAL A 11 16.68 -12.33 -9.20
C VAL A 11 15.75 -11.36 -8.46
N LEU A 12 15.90 -11.26 -7.15
CA LEU A 12 15.26 -10.22 -6.34
C LEU A 12 16.26 -9.07 -6.14
N THR A 13 15.98 -7.93 -6.76
CA THR A 13 16.76 -6.70 -6.57
C THR A 13 16.10 -5.82 -5.51
N SER A 14 16.82 -5.54 -4.42
CA SER A 14 16.38 -4.60 -3.38
C SER A 14 17.24 -3.34 -3.39
N THR A 15 16.61 -2.17 -3.41
CA THR A 15 17.29 -0.86 -3.38
C THR A 15 16.81 -0.03 -2.18
N SER A 16 17.74 0.55 -1.42
CA SER A 16 17.40 1.47 -0.31
C SER A 16 17.42 2.91 -0.81
N ARG A 17 16.29 3.60 -0.69
CA ARG A 17 16.09 4.99 -1.14
C ARG A 17 15.30 5.84 -0.13
N ALA A 18 15.34 5.46 1.15
CA ALA A 18 14.55 6.11 2.21
C ALA A 18 14.74 7.64 2.26
N GLU A 19 15.98 8.12 2.15
CA GLU A 19 16.30 9.55 2.14
C GLU A 19 15.63 10.31 0.99
N LEU A 20 15.53 9.70 -0.20
CA LEU A 20 14.87 10.29 -1.36
C LEU A 20 13.36 10.44 -1.12
N PHE A 21 12.73 9.40 -0.58
CA PHE A 21 11.30 9.38 -0.29
C PHE A 21 10.92 10.30 0.89
N LEU A 22 11.84 10.54 1.83
CA LEU A 22 11.64 11.50 2.93
C LEU A 22 11.95 12.94 2.50
N GLY A 23 12.95 13.15 1.64
CA GLY A 23 13.38 14.47 1.22
C GLY A 23 12.41 15.16 0.24
N ARG A 24 11.80 14.40 -0.68
CA ARG A 24 10.93 14.97 -1.72
C ARG A 24 9.61 15.56 -1.22
N PRO A 25 8.85 14.93 -0.30
CA PRO A 25 7.61 15.50 0.22
C PRO A 25 7.82 16.43 1.42
N LYS A 26 9.06 16.91 1.68
CA LYS A 26 9.34 17.80 2.81
C LYS A 26 8.50 19.07 2.73
N GLY A 27 7.87 19.46 3.85
CA GLY A 27 6.95 20.58 3.93
C GLY A 27 5.58 20.37 3.26
N VAL A 28 5.30 19.19 2.68
CA VAL A 28 4.02 18.89 2.04
C VAL A 28 3.07 18.28 3.06
N THR A 29 1.91 18.92 3.24
CA THR A 29 0.85 18.46 4.14
C THR A 29 -0.35 17.87 3.39
N GLU A 30 -0.63 18.39 2.19
CA GLU A 30 -1.79 18.01 1.37
C GLU A 30 -1.68 16.54 0.87
N PRO A 31 -2.65 15.67 1.17
CA PRO A 31 -2.59 14.23 0.87
C PRO A 31 -2.34 13.90 -0.60
N GLU A 32 -3.10 14.50 -1.50
CA GLU A 32 -2.99 14.24 -2.94
C GLU A 32 -1.64 14.67 -3.51
N LYS A 33 -1.05 15.74 -2.99
CA LYS A 33 0.32 16.14 -3.36
C LYS A 33 1.34 15.13 -2.83
N LYS A 34 1.21 14.66 -1.58
CA LYS A 34 2.06 13.59 -1.03
C LYS A 34 1.99 12.33 -1.89
N ARG A 35 0.79 11.88 -2.25
CA ARG A 35 0.55 10.71 -3.12
C ARG A 35 1.25 10.86 -4.47
N LYS A 36 1.07 12.00 -5.15
CA LYS A 36 1.70 12.26 -6.46
C LYS A 36 3.22 12.28 -6.38
N ILE A 37 3.78 12.93 -5.37
CA ILE A 37 5.24 13.01 -5.18
C ILE A 37 5.84 11.62 -4.95
N ILE A 38 5.24 10.84 -4.04
CA ILE A 38 5.75 9.51 -3.70
C ILE A 38 5.62 8.56 -4.89
N SER A 39 4.45 8.54 -5.53
CA SER A 39 4.20 7.67 -6.69
C SER A 39 5.11 8.01 -7.87
N GLY A 40 5.26 9.29 -8.20
CA GLY A 40 6.19 9.73 -9.26
C GLY A 40 7.65 9.45 -8.92
N THR A 41 8.03 9.53 -7.64
CA THR A 41 9.38 9.15 -7.20
C THR A 41 9.65 7.66 -7.37
N PHE A 42 8.65 6.83 -7.05
CA PHE A 42 8.73 5.39 -7.27
C PHE A 42 8.91 5.06 -8.74
N ILE A 43 8.11 5.65 -9.64
CA ILE A 43 8.19 5.33 -11.07
C ILE A 43 9.54 5.73 -11.66
N ASN A 44 10.02 6.95 -11.39
CA ASN A 44 11.31 7.41 -11.91
C ASN A 44 12.47 6.56 -11.38
N LEU A 45 12.37 6.08 -10.13
CA LEU A 45 13.35 5.17 -9.57
C LEU A 45 13.28 3.80 -10.23
N PHE A 46 12.08 3.27 -10.43
CA PHE A 46 11.86 1.98 -11.07
C PHE A 46 12.45 1.95 -12.48
N GLU A 47 12.21 2.99 -13.29
CA GLU A 47 12.83 3.15 -14.63
C GLU A 47 14.35 3.06 -14.55
N LYS A 48 14.95 3.85 -13.66
CA LYS A 48 16.40 3.87 -13.50
C LYS A 48 16.96 2.53 -13.04
N GLU A 49 16.29 1.81 -12.14
CA GLU A 49 16.75 0.50 -11.67
C GLU A 49 16.54 -0.59 -12.73
N ALA A 50 15.47 -0.49 -13.53
CA ALA A 50 15.20 -1.41 -14.64
C ALA A 50 16.31 -1.34 -15.72
N GLU A 51 16.81 -0.14 -16.04
CA GLU A 51 17.95 0.05 -16.95
C GLU A 51 19.26 -0.54 -16.41
N ASN A 52 19.42 -0.61 -15.09
CA ASN A 52 20.69 -0.91 -14.42
C ASN A 52 20.73 -2.30 -13.77
N THR A 53 19.73 -3.16 -14.00
CA THR A 53 19.65 -4.46 -13.33
C THR A 53 20.71 -5.44 -13.87
N PRO A 54 21.67 -5.89 -13.04
CA PRO A 54 22.61 -6.90 -13.46
C PRO A 54 21.89 -8.25 -13.57
N ASN A 55 22.09 -8.94 -14.69
CA ASN A 55 21.50 -10.24 -15.05
C ASN A 55 20.09 -10.22 -15.66
N ALA A 56 19.48 -9.05 -15.85
CA ALA A 56 18.33 -8.90 -16.73
C ALA A 56 18.83 -8.30 -18.05
N GLY A 57 18.40 -8.82 -19.20
CA GLY A 57 18.57 -8.10 -20.47
C GLY A 57 17.78 -6.79 -20.48
N ALA A 58 17.57 -6.20 -21.65
CA ALA A 58 16.66 -5.06 -21.77
C ALA A 58 15.27 -5.42 -21.18
N VAL A 59 14.83 -4.66 -20.17
CA VAL A 59 13.50 -4.84 -19.58
C VAL A 59 12.47 -4.31 -20.56
N GLU A 60 11.64 -5.20 -21.12
CA GLU A 60 10.59 -4.82 -22.09
C GLU A 60 9.19 -4.84 -21.49
N TRP A 61 8.98 -5.60 -20.41
CA TRP A 61 7.66 -5.87 -19.85
C TRP A 61 7.55 -5.39 -18.41
N PHE A 62 6.42 -4.76 -18.10
CA PHE A 62 6.05 -4.33 -16.77
C PHE A 62 4.86 -5.15 -16.27
N LEU A 63 5.07 -5.96 -15.24
CA LEU A 63 4.03 -6.81 -14.67
C LEU A 63 3.31 -6.10 -13.52
N GLN A 64 1.98 -6.06 -13.58
CA GLN A 64 1.13 -5.52 -12.51
C GLN A 64 0.17 -6.60 -11.98
N GLY A 65 -0.04 -6.59 -10.67
CA GLY A 65 -1.03 -7.42 -9.98
C GLY A 65 -2.44 -6.84 -10.01
N THR A 66 -2.80 -6.07 -11.04
CA THR A 66 -4.13 -5.45 -11.18
C THR A 66 -5.23 -6.52 -11.17
N LEU A 67 -6.28 -6.30 -10.39
CA LEU A 67 -7.42 -7.21 -10.26
C LEU A 67 -8.66 -6.66 -10.95
N TYR A 68 -9.68 -7.51 -11.10
CA TYR A 68 -10.94 -7.12 -11.73
C TYR A 68 -11.64 -5.93 -11.04
N PRO A 69 -11.72 -5.85 -9.69
CA PRO A 69 -12.27 -4.68 -9.01
C PRO A 69 -11.56 -3.36 -9.35
N ASP A 70 -10.22 -3.40 -9.51
CA ASP A 70 -9.41 -2.22 -9.81
C ASP A 70 -9.73 -1.68 -11.22
N VAL A 71 -9.98 -2.59 -12.18
CA VAL A 71 -10.39 -2.23 -13.55
C VAL A 71 -11.75 -1.53 -13.53
N ILE A 72 -12.73 -2.06 -12.81
CA ILE A 72 -14.08 -1.48 -12.73
C ILE A 72 -14.07 -0.11 -12.05
N GLU A 73 -13.29 0.06 -10.98
CA GLU A 73 -13.11 1.35 -10.31
C GLU A 73 -12.53 2.40 -11.28
N SER A 74 -11.50 2.01 -12.06
CA SER A 74 -10.85 2.91 -13.02
C SER A 74 -11.77 3.35 -14.18
N LEU A 75 -12.70 2.49 -14.60
CA LEU A 75 -13.70 2.81 -15.62
C LEU A 75 -14.80 3.71 -15.05
N SER A 76 -15.22 3.46 -13.81
CA SER A 76 -16.31 4.20 -13.17
C SER A 76 -15.94 5.66 -12.84
N PHE A 77 -14.65 5.93 -12.55
CA PHE A 77 -14.15 7.30 -12.34
C PHE A 77 -14.18 8.15 -13.63
N LYS A 78 -14.18 7.50 -14.80
CA LYS A 78 -14.28 8.14 -16.11
C LYS A 78 -15.75 8.05 -16.58
N GLY A 79 -16.57 9.03 -16.19
CA GLY A 79 -18.03 9.04 -16.48
C GLY A 79 -18.44 8.86 -17.96
N PRO A 80 -19.76 8.85 -18.28
CA PRO A 80 -20.35 8.33 -19.53
C PRO A 80 -19.95 9.02 -20.85
N SER A 81 -19.06 10.03 -20.79
CA SER A 81 -18.60 10.81 -21.94
C SER A 81 -17.07 10.76 -22.11
N ALA A 82 -16.44 9.64 -21.77
CA ALA A 82 -15.10 9.35 -22.26
C ALA A 82 -15.21 8.83 -23.70
N THR A 83 -15.32 9.77 -24.65
CA THR A 83 -15.17 9.49 -26.08
C THR A 83 -13.92 8.63 -26.28
N ILE A 84 -14.15 7.51 -26.97
CA ILE A 84 -13.22 6.44 -27.33
C ILE A 84 -11.79 6.98 -27.50
N LYS A 85 -10.95 6.75 -26.49
CA LYS A 85 -9.50 6.74 -26.63
C LYS A 85 -9.04 5.31 -26.39
N ALA A 86 -8.80 4.63 -27.51
CA ALA A 86 -8.16 3.33 -27.54
C ALA A 86 -6.82 3.39 -26.79
N HIS A 87 -6.50 2.28 -26.13
CA HIS A 87 -5.28 2.01 -25.36
C HIS A 87 -5.21 2.74 -24.01
N HIS A 88 -6.00 2.26 -23.05
CA HIS A 88 -5.75 2.58 -21.66
C HIS A 88 -4.61 1.70 -21.13
N ASN A 89 -3.47 2.32 -20.86
CA ASN A 89 -2.64 1.91 -19.74
C ASN A 89 -3.54 1.96 -18.50
N VAL A 90 -3.94 0.78 -18.01
CA VAL A 90 -4.59 0.69 -16.72
C VAL A 90 -3.53 0.98 -15.66
N ALA A 91 -3.92 1.78 -14.66
CA ALA A 91 -3.11 2.13 -13.49
C ALA A 91 -1.81 2.92 -13.74
N GLY A 92 -1.94 4.19 -14.13
CA GLY A 92 -1.05 5.24 -13.60
C GLY A 92 0.44 5.22 -14.00
N LEU A 93 0.80 4.46 -15.04
CA LEU A 93 2.13 4.56 -15.63
C LEU A 93 2.26 5.89 -16.39
N PRO A 94 3.33 6.66 -16.18
CA PRO A 94 3.55 7.89 -16.90
C PRO A 94 3.81 7.58 -18.37
N ASP A 95 3.42 8.50 -19.23
CA ASP A 95 3.59 8.36 -20.69
C ASP A 95 5.06 8.20 -21.12
N THR A 96 6.00 8.47 -20.21
CA THR A 96 7.44 8.31 -20.39
C THR A 96 7.92 6.86 -20.30
N LEU A 97 7.11 5.95 -19.74
CA LEU A 97 7.49 4.56 -19.53
C LEU A 97 7.29 3.75 -20.83
N GLU A 98 8.37 3.43 -21.54
CA GLU A 98 8.33 2.65 -22.80
C GLU A 98 8.14 1.13 -22.60
N LEU A 99 7.64 0.68 -21.44
CA LEU A 99 7.45 -0.74 -21.13
C LEU A 99 6.08 -1.26 -21.56
N LYS A 100 6.03 -2.50 -22.05
CA LYS A 100 4.78 -3.20 -22.38
C LYS A 100 4.13 -3.72 -21.10
N LEU A 101 2.86 -3.41 -20.89
CA LEU A 101 2.12 -3.82 -19.70
C LEU A 101 1.64 -5.28 -19.78
N ILE A 102 1.78 -6.05 -18.69
CA ILE A 102 1.18 -7.38 -18.51
C ILE A 102 0.44 -7.47 -17.16
N GLU A 103 -0.85 -7.83 -17.22
CA GLU A 103 -1.76 -7.87 -16.06
C GLU A 103 -2.45 -9.26 -15.96
N PRO A 104 -1.76 -10.30 -15.47
CA PRO A 104 -2.26 -11.67 -15.54
C PRO A 104 -3.47 -11.94 -14.63
N LEU A 105 -3.70 -11.09 -13.62
CA LEU A 105 -4.77 -11.25 -12.63
C LEU A 105 -5.99 -10.36 -12.91
N ARG A 106 -6.01 -9.67 -14.06
CA ARG A 106 -6.99 -8.63 -14.39
C ARG A 106 -8.45 -9.10 -14.34
N GLU A 107 -8.69 -10.37 -14.61
CA GLU A 107 -10.03 -10.95 -14.68
C GLU A 107 -10.46 -11.63 -13.38
N LEU A 108 -9.62 -11.59 -12.33
CA LEU A 108 -9.85 -12.30 -11.08
C LEU A 108 -10.31 -11.37 -9.95
N PHE A 109 -11.16 -11.90 -9.08
CA PHE A 109 -11.49 -11.33 -7.78
C PHE A 109 -10.47 -11.71 -6.70
N LYS A 110 -10.53 -11.01 -5.56
CA LYS A 110 -9.54 -11.17 -4.47
C LYS A 110 -9.51 -12.58 -3.88
N ASP A 111 -10.66 -13.22 -3.74
CA ASP A 111 -10.79 -14.59 -3.26
C ASP A 111 -10.22 -15.61 -4.24
N GLU A 112 -10.41 -15.42 -5.54
CA GLU A 112 -9.82 -16.25 -6.59
C GLU A 112 -8.29 -16.13 -6.61
N VAL A 113 -7.75 -14.91 -6.49
CA VAL A 113 -6.31 -14.67 -6.37
C VAL A 113 -5.72 -15.34 -5.13
N ARG A 114 -6.46 -15.31 -4.01
CA ARG A 114 -6.04 -16.01 -2.78
C ARG A 114 -6.02 -17.52 -2.96
N SER A 115 -7.04 -18.09 -3.60
CA SER A 115 -7.07 -19.52 -3.93
C SER A 115 -5.90 -19.90 -4.82
N PHE A 116 -5.67 -19.12 -5.88
CA PHE A 116 -4.56 -19.31 -6.80
C PHE A 116 -3.20 -19.23 -6.09
N GLY A 117 -3.02 -18.27 -5.17
CA GLY A 117 -1.81 -18.18 -4.36
C GLY A 117 -1.54 -19.42 -3.50
N ARG A 118 -2.59 -20.06 -2.96
CA ARG A 118 -2.45 -21.32 -2.18
C ARG A 118 -2.03 -22.48 -3.07
N GLU A 119 -2.58 -22.56 -4.28
CA GLU A 119 -2.19 -23.59 -5.26
C GLU A 119 -0.72 -23.43 -5.69
N LEU A 120 -0.21 -22.20 -5.73
CA LEU A 120 1.21 -21.90 -5.95
C LEU A 120 2.10 -22.17 -4.73
N GLY A 121 1.54 -22.57 -3.59
CA GLY A 121 2.28 -22.84 -2.36
C GLY A 121 2.76 -21.59 -1.62
N ILE A 122 2.16 -20.43 -1.87
CA ILE A 122 2.46 -19.20 -1.12
C ILE A 122 1.93 -19.34 0.31
N HIS A 123 2.73 -18.93 1.29
CA HIS A 123 2.34 -19.02 2.70
C HIS A 123 1.09 -18.18 3.00
N ASP A 124 0.16 -18.71 3.80
CA ASP A 124 -1.14 -18.06 4.09
C ASP A 124 -0.97 -16.65 4.69
N ASP A 125 0.07 -16.41 5.50
CA ASP A 125 0.37 -15.08 6.04
C ASP A 125 0.59 -14.00 4.96
N LEU A 126 1.09 -14.38 3.78
CA LEU A 126 1.27 -13.46 2.64
C LEU A 126 -0.04 -13.29 1.85
N ILE A 127 -0.81 -14.37 1.72
CA ILE A 127 -2.10 -14.41 1.01
C ILE A 127 -3.18 -13.59 1.75
N MET A 128 -3.20 -13.72 3.08
CA MET A 128 -4.18 -13.09 3.96
C MET A 128 -3.77 -11.70 4.42
N ARG A 129 -2.57 -11.24 4.03
CA ARG A 129 -2.08 -9.91 4.41
C ARG A 129 -3.07 -8.83 3.99
N HIS A 130 -3.38 -7.93 4.92
CA HIS A 130 -4.18 -6.74 4.63
C HIS A 130 -3.52 -5.92 3.51
N PRO A 131 -4.33 -5.26 2.67
CA PRO A 131 -3.82 -4.29 1.70
C PRO A 131 -2.97 -3.23 2.38
N PHE A 132 -1.89 -2.83 1.72
CA PHE A 132 -1.03 -1.73 2.15
C PHE A 132 -0.91 -0.72 1.01
N PRO A 133 -1.15 0.58 1.26
CA PRO A 133 -1.18 1.57 0.21
C PRO A 133 0.21 1.80 -0.41
N GLY A 134 0.26 2.17 -1.69
CA GLY A 134 1.52 2.44 -2.40
C GLY A 134 2.39 3.53 -1.75
N PRO A 135 1.83 4.71 -1.38
CA PRO A 135 2.55 5.71 -0.58
C PRO A 135 2.91 5.26 0.84
N GLY A 136 2.38 4.11 1.25
CA GLY A 136 2.62 3.49 2.53
C GLY A 136 2.18 4.35 3.70
N ILE A 137 2.99 4.35 4.76
CA ILE A 137 2.66 5.03 6.01
C ILE A 137 2.64 6.56 5.88
N ALA A 138 3.15 7.14 4.79
CA ALA A 138 3.17 8.58 4.57
C ALA A 138 1.75 9.20 4.46
N ILE A 139 0.78 8.43 3.96
CA ILE A 139 -0.62 8.86 3.90
C ILE A 139 -1.39 8.59 5.20
N ARG A 140 -0.82 7.78 6.09
CA ARG A 140 -1.36 7.54 7.44
C ARG A 140 -0.90 8.60 8.46
N ILE A 141 -0.07 9.55 8.03
CA ILE A 141 0.36 10.70 8.84
C ILE A 141 -0.38 11.94 8.34
N LEU A 142 -1.23 12.52 9.18
CA LEU A 142 -1.85 13.81 8.89
C LEU A 142 -0.82 14.92 9.05
N GLY A 143 -0.70 15.77 8.02
CA GLY A 143 0.34 16.79 7.94
C GLY A 143 1.64 16.30 7.31
N GLU A 144 2.74 16.96 7.69
CA GLU A 144 4.08 16.72 7.11
C GLU A 144 4.66 15.38 7.58
N VAL A 145 5.31 14.68 6.65
CA VAL A 145 5.97 13.40 6.88
C VAL A 145 7.44 13.64 7.27
N THR A 146 7.79 13.37 8.53
CA THR A 146 9.17 13.47 9.04
C THR A 146 9.66 12.11 9.54
N PRO A 147 10.99 11.89 9.66
CA PRO A 147 11.53 10.63 10.19
C PRO A 147 10.99 10.26 11.57
N GLU A 148 10.78 11.25 12.43
CA GLU A 148 10.27 11.10 13.80
C GLU A 148 8.80 10.67 13.78
N ARG A 149 7.97 11.37 13.00
CA ARG A 149 6.54 11.04 12.83
C ARG A 149 6.35 9.66 12.21
N MET A 150 7.20 9.31 11.25
CA MET A 150 7.24 7.98 10.64
C MET A 150 7.61 6.90 11.66
N ALA A 151 8.55 7.17 12.58
CA ALA A 151 8.91 6.22 13.63
C ALA A 151 7.74 5.98 14.59
N ILE A 152 7.06 7.04 15.01
CA ILE A 152 5.86 6.97 15.86
C ILE A 152 4.77 6.15 15.17
N ALA A 153 4.41 6.50 13.93
CA ALA A 153 3.36 5.81 13.19
C ALA A 153 3.69 4.32 12.99
N ARG A 154 4.95 3.97 12.66
CA ARG A 154 5.38 2.57 12.52
C ARG A 154 5.28 1.80 13.82
N ALA A 155 5.71 2.40 14.94
CA ALA A 155 5.66 1.75 16.24
C ALA A 155 4.22 1.49 16.68
N ALA A 156 3.34 2.49 16.53
CA ALA A 156 1.92 2.36 16.82
C ALA A 156 1.23 1.30 15.94
N ASP A 157 1.49 1.31 14.63
CA ASP A 157 0.94 0.34 13.67
C ASP A 157 1.42 -1.08 14.00
N ASN A 158 2.70 -1.25 14.33
CA ASN A 158 3.25 -2.55 14.72
C ASN A 158 2.59 -3.12 15.99
N ILE A 159 2.41 -2.30 17.03
CA ILE A 159 1.71 -2.72 18.26
C ILE A 159 0.27 -3.11 17.91
N PHE A 160 -0.45 -2.26 17.17
CA PHE A 160 -1.84 -2.51 16.82
C PHE A 160 -2.01 -3.80 16.02
N ILE A 161 -1.26 -3.97 14.93
CA ILE A 161 -1.31 -5.15 14.07
C ILE A 161 -0.91 -6.42 14.83
N SER A 162 0.11 -6.37 15.68
CA SER A 162 0.52 -7.52 16.50
C SER A 162 -0.59 -7.95 17.45
N MET A 163 -1.25 -7.00 18.11
CA MET A 163 -2.30 -7.31 19.08
C MET A 163 -3.56 -7.89 18.43
N ILE A 164 -3.98 -7.39 17.26
CA ILE A 164 -5.13 -7.96 16.56
C ILE A 164 -4.83 -9.35 15.97
N LYS A 165 -3.56 -9.64 15.64
CA LYS A 165 -3.11 -10.99 15.27
C LYS A 165 -3.12 -11.93 16.48
N GLU A 166 -2.55 -11.50 17.61
CA GLU A 166 -2.56 -12.26 18.87
C GLU A 166 -3.99 -12.55 19.36
N ALA A 167 -4.92 -11.62 19.13
CA ALA A 167 -6.33 -11.80 19.46
C ALA A 167 -7.12 -12.68 18.47
N GLY A 168 -6.51 -13.10 17.34
CA GLY A 168 -7.17 -13.94 16.33
C GLY A 168 -8.26 -13.22 15.52
N ILE A 169 -8.23 -11.89 15.48
CA ILE A 169 -9.24 -11.07 14.77
C ILE A 169 -8.72 -10.44 13.49
N TYR A 170 -7.42 -10.59 13.17
CA TYR A 170 -6.81 -10.02 11.97
C TYR A 170 -7.54 -10.44 10.67
N ASP A 171 -7.84 -11.73 10.52
CA ASP A 171 -8.49 -12.26 9.30
C ASP A 171 -9.99 -11.94 9.21
N GLN A 172 -10.58 -11.44 10.29
CA GLN A 172 -11.96 -10.98 10.33
C GLN A 172 -12.11 -9.53 9.81
N MET A 173 -10.98 -8.85 9.60
CA MET A 173 -10.91 -7.47 9.14
C MET A 173 -10.41 -7.41 7.70
N SER A 174 -10.98 -6.53 6.88
CA SER A 174 -10.56 -6.33 5.49
C SER A 174 -9.25 -5.53 5.38
N GLN A 175 -9.09 -4.53 6.24
CA GLN A 175 -7.91 -3.70 6.38
C GLN A 175 -7.88 -3.09 7.78
N SER A 176 -6.69 -2.96 8.36
CA SER A 176 -6.47 -2.34 9.66
C SER A 176 -5.14 -1.61 9.67
N TYR A 177 -5.07 -0.46 10.35
CA TYR A 177 -3.84 0.31 10.53
C TYR A 177 -3.93 1.29 11.70
N ALA A 178 -2.77 1.80 12.13
CA ALA A 178 -2.67 2.98 12.98
C ALA A 178 -2.22 4.19 12.15
N GLY A 179 -2.91 5.32 12.33
CA GLY A 179 -2.54 6.62 11.77
C GLY A 179 -2.04 7.58 12.85
N LEU A 180 -1.32 8.62 12.42
CA LEU A 180 -0.84 9.69 13.29
C LEU A 180 -1.52 11.00 12.90
N ASP A 181 -2.27 11.58 13.85
CA ASP A 181 -2.77 12.94 13.74
C ASP A 181 -1.87 13.89 14.54
N THR A 182 -1.42 14.98 13.90
CA THR A 182 -0.59 16.01 14.53
C THR A 182 -1.38 17.18 15.10
N ASN A 183 -2.69 17.26 14.85
CA ASN A 183 -3.55 18.39 15.17
C ASN A 183 -4.71 18.04 16.13
N GLY A 184 -4.77 16.80 16.63
CA GLY A 184 -5.96 16.23 17.26
C GLY A 184 -6.45 16.96 18.53
N ALA A 185 -7.63 17.57 18.43
CA ALA A 185 -8.50 17.81 19.58
C ALA A 185 -9.06 16.47 20.10
N PRO A 186 -9.33 16.32 21.41
CA PRO A 186 -9.84 15.08 21.99
C PRO A 186 -11.14 14.60 21.33
N PHE A 187 -11.16 13.36 20.86
CA PHE A 187 -12.36 12.54 20.82
C PHE A 187 -12.11 11.30 21.68
N GLU A 188 -12.97 11.02 22.65
CA GLU A 188 -12.95 9.81 23.46
C GLU A 188 -14.00 8.85 22.93
N PHE A 189 -13.74 7.55 22.71
CA PHE A 189 -14.75 6.47 22.81
C PHE A 189 -14.18 5.04 22.86
N ASP A 190 -15.03 4.16 23.45
CA ASP A 190 -15.11 2.71 23.71
C ASP A 190 -13.95 1.92 24.35
N PHE A 191 -14.32 1.18 25.41
CA PHE A 191 -13.49 0.50 26.42
C PHE A 191 -12.81 -0.79 25.91
N ASN A 192 -13.26 -1.36 24.78
CA ASN A 192 -12.78 -2.65 24.29
C ASN A 192 -11.38 -2.60 23.64
N LEU A 193 -10.83 -1.40 23.39
CA LEU A 193 -9.47 -1.19 22.88
C LEU A 193 -8.48 -0.76 23.97
N LEU A 194 -8.87 -0.76 25.24
CA LEU A 194 -8.09 -0.19 26.35
C LEU A 194 -6.68 -0.77 26.44
N LYS A 195 -6.50 -2.06 26.15
CA LYS A 195 -5.17 -2.71 26.18
C LYS A 195 -4.26 -2.17 25.07
N ILE A 196 -4.79 -2.01 23.86
CA ILE A 196 -4.05 -1.48 22.71
C ILE A 196 -3.68 -0.03 22.97
N SER A 197 -4.64 0.80 23.37
CA SER A 197 -4.39 2.21 23.66
C SER A 197 -3.42 2.39 24.82
N THR A 198 -3.52 1.59 25.87
CA THR A 198 -2.60 1.61 27.02
C THR A 198 -1.17 1.26 26.58
N ARG A 199 -0.98 0.25 25.74
CA ARG A 199 0.36 -0.09 25.23
C ARG A 199 0.91 1.02 24.34
N ILE A 200 0.13 1.53 23.39
CA ILE A 200 0.60 2.59 22.49
C ILE A 200 1.02 3.84 23.29
N VAL A 201 0.20 4.31 24.23
CA VAL A 201 0.50 5.51 25.04
C VAL A 201 1.73 5.30 25.93
N ASN A 202 1.94 4.10 26.47
CA ASN A 202 3.07 3.83 27.37
C ASN A 202 4.37 3.44 26.65
N GLU A 203 4.30 2.86 25.45
CA GLU A 203 5.46 2.33 24.72
C GLU A 203 5.93 3.24 23.58
N VAL A 204 5.06 4.12 23.05
CA VAL A 204 5.40 5.01 21.94
C VAL A 204 5.58 6.44 22.42
N GLU A 205 6.84 6.86 22.60
CA GLU A 205 7.16 8.24 22.96
C GLU A 205 6.59 9.23 21.93
N GLY A 206 5.93 10.29 22.43
CA GLY A 206 5.28 11.30 21.61
C GLY A 206 3.79 11.04 21.32
N VAL A 207 3.23 9.91 21.77
CA VAL A 207 1.77 9.66 21.70
C VAL A 207 1.10 10.01 23.02
N SER A 208 0.20 10.99 23.01
CA SER A 208 -0.57 11.41 24.19
C SER A 208 -1.98 10.82 24.26
N ARG A 209 -2.55 10.44 23.11
CA ARG A 209 -3.91 9.92 22.98
C ARG A 209 -4.00 8.95 21.79
N VAL A 210 -4.88 7.96 21.94
CA VAL A 210 -5.30 7.06 20.87
C VAL A 210 -6.80 7.23 20.65
N VAL A 211 -7.23 7.29 19.39
CA VAL A 211 -8.63 7.37 18.97
C VAL A 211 -8.96 6.21 18.04
N TYR A 212 -10.25 5.86 17.95
CA TYR A 212 -10.73 4.82 17.04
C TYR A 212 -11.75 5.42 16.07
N ASP A 213 -11.56 5.23 14.77
CA ASP A 213 -12.49 5.69 13.75
C ASP A 213 -13.68 4.72 13.65
N ASN A 214 -14.88 5.24 13.90
CA ASN A 214 -16.15 4.50 13.80
C ASN A 214 -17.00 4.96 12.61
N THR A 215 -16.40 5.68 11.66
CA THR A 215 -17.07 6.20 10.46
C THR A 215 -17.17 5.13 9.39
N SER A 216 -18.38 4.89 8.87
CA SER A 216 -18.58 4.00 7.73
C SER A 216 -18.24 4.69 6.40
N LYS A 217 -17.90 3.90 5.38
CA LYS A 217 -17.85 4.34 3.98
C LYS A 217 -19.18 4.00 3.31
N PRO A 218 -20.05 4.98 2.96
CA PRO A 218 -19.96 6.44 3.16
C PRO A 218 -20.46 6.93 4.55
N PRO A 219 -20.08 8.15 5.02
CA PRO A 219 -19.40 9.24 4.30
C PRO A 219 -17.86 9.25 4.39
N GLY A 220 -17.25 8.38 5.21
CA GLY A 220 -15.79 8.34 5.39
C GLY A 220 -15.04 7.65 4.25
N THR A 221 -13.71 7.73 4.30
CA THR A 221 -12.76 6.99 3.46
C THR A 221 -12.04 5.92 4.28
N ILE A 222 -11.41 4.95 3.60
CA ILE A 222 -10.65 3.90 4.30
C ILE A 222 -9.39 4.46 4.94
N GLU A 223 -8.67 5.34 4.24
CA GLU A 223 -7.46 5.99 4.73
C GLU A 223 -7.82 7.32 5.41
N LEU A 224 -6.99 7.73 6.39
CA LEU A 224 -7.23 8.88 7.27
C LEU A 224 -7.05 10.24 6.56
N GLU A 225 -6.38 10.23 5.42
CA GLU A 225 -5.77 11.37 4.70
C GLU A 225 -6.68 12.57 4.43
#